data_AF-A0A660CAP0-F1
#
_entry.id   AF-A0A660CAP0-F1
#
_cell.length_a   1.000
_cell.length_b   1.000
_cell.length_c   1.000
_cell.angle_alpha   90.00
_cell.angle_beta   90.00
_cell.angle_gamma   90.00
#
_symmetry.space_group_name_H-M   'P 1'
#
loop_
_entity.id
_entity.type
_entity.pdbx_description
1 polymer ?
#
loop_
_entity_poly.entity_id
_entity_poly.type
_entity_poly.pdbx_seq_one_letter_code
_entity_poly.pdbx_strand_id
1 'polypeptide(L)'
;MTTTSAPARSRVTHWVTGAAIVAVTAAFAAGLDAAAPRVGRLLPDYTEVQGHAFADVIGFLRWVLGDTTEAVFFKSALGGIGMIAGAWIAHLAWRRGRRLGFPLAAGTGLFPSMFAAAALGLVLSNLLWGWTVPASGGWQPTFVAFVAVPAAVVLVYGAGWRVAVTGAVLGAVLNTPVALVVVNYFCLPLDLPTVIGNVTGMWGGALLAFLLCRRLPWLRRPAPADPPADGPQPAPERHGPVWMVRRVLADFTEAPFYGNEIASIGLLLGTVLAFLLNPANPVYGDGVLPAMLTAQVATSTLGVLLYRSRWIARGWYPTFVPVVSVAPATVLTYGAGVHTVVAGAVVGALIGPPVAAWISERLPSDFHPFIGNVVSMAVGTLVAVPVLGLLPGFG
;
A
#
# COMPACT_ATOMS: atom_id res chain seq x y z
N MET A 1 -29.39 15.94 -18.74
CA MET A 1 -29.03 15.10 -17.57
C MET A 1 -29.96 13.90 -17.55
N THR A 2 -29.55 12.79 -18.18
CA THR A 2 -30.26 11.51 -18.12
C THR A 2 -29.49 10.61 -17.15
N THR A 3 -30.00 10.50 -15.93
CA THR A 3 -29.51 9.51 -14.95
C THR A 3 -29.98 8.13 -15.39
N THR A 4 -29.20 7.46 -16.21
CA THR A 4 -29.43 6.04 -16.52
C THR A 4 -29.08 5.23 -15.27
N SER A 5 -30.10 4.92 -14.45
CA SER A 5 -29.94 4.00 -13.33
C SER A 5 -29.44 2.67 -13.86
N ALA A 6 -28.25 2.23 -13.42
CA ALA A 6 -27.77 0.88 -13.72
C ALA A 6 -28.85 -0.14 -13.30
N PRO A 7 -29.22 -1.09 -14.17
CA PRO A 7 -30.33 -2.01 -13.91
C PRO A 7 -30.09 -2.79 -12.60
N ALA A 8 -31.14 -2.96 -11.79
CA ALA A 8 -31.06 -3.58 -10.46
C ALA A 8 -30.32 -4.94 -10.44
N ARG A 9 -30.45 -5.74 -11.52
CA ARG A 9 -29.70 -7.00 -11.72
C ARG A 9 -28.18 -6.81 -11.65
N SER A 10 -27.66 -5.71 -12.20
CA SER A 10 -26.23 -5.41 -12.17
C SER A 10 -25.73 -5.21 -10.74
N ARG A 11 -26.48 -4.52 -9.87
CA ARG A 11 -26.04 -4.28 -8.48
C ARG A 11 -25.95 -5.59 -7.69
N VAL A 12 -26.96 -6.45 -7.79
CA VAL A 12 -26.97 -7.76 -7.11
C VAL A 12 -25.76 -8.60 -7.51
N THR A 13 -25.41 -8.66 -8.80
CA THR A 13 -24.23 -9.41 -9.28
C THR A 13 -22.93 -8.93 -8.63
N HIS A 14 -22.73 -7.62 -8.46
CA HIS A 14 -21.51 -7.11 -7.82
C HIS A 14 -21.45 -7.47 -6.34
N TRP A 15 -22.55 -7.35 -5.59
CA TRP A 15 -22.59 -7.74 -4.18
C TRP A 15 -22.35 -9.24 -3.99
N VAL A 16 -22.95 -10.09 -4.85
CA VAL A 16 -22.69 -11.53 -4.86
C VAL A 16 -21.22 -11.82 -5.18
N THR A 17 -20.64 -11.10 -6.15
CA THR A 17 -19.21 -11.22 -6.50
C THR A 17 -18.33 -10.83 -5.31
N GLY A 18 -18.64 -9.73 -4.64
CA GLY A 18 -17.92 -9.30 -3.43
C GLY A 18 -18.02 -10.31 -2.30
N ALA A 19 -19.21 -10.81 -2.02
CA ALA A 19 -19.42 -11.86 -1.02
C ALA A 19 -18.60 -13.12 -1.36
N ALA A 20 -18.57 -13.52 -2.64
CA ALA A 20 -17.78 -14.66 -3.10
C ALA A 20 -16.27 -14.43 -2.92
N ILE A 21 -15.75 -13.25 -3.25
CA ILE A 21 -14.34 -12.89 -3.05
C ILE A 21 -13.97 -13.03 -1.57
N VAL A 22 -14.76 -12.41 -0.67
CA VAL A 22 -14.49 -12.44 0.77
C VAL A 22 -14.61 -13.87 1.32
N ALA A 23 -15.62 -14.64 0.90
CA ALA A 23 -15.80 -16.02 1.33
C ALA A 23 -14.65 -16.94 0.88
N VAL A 24 -14.20 -16.80 -0.36
CA VAL A 24 -13.05 -17.58 -0.89
C VAL A 24 -11.77 -17.21 -0.13
N THR A 25 -11.53 -15.92 0.13
CA THR A 25 -10.37 -15.50 0.92
C THR A 25 -10.44 -16.00 2.36
N ALA A 26 -11.60 -15.92 3.02
CA ALA A 26 -11.78 -16.41 4.38
C ALA A 26 -11.58 -17.93 4.47
N ALA A 27 -12.10 -18.70 3.50
CA ALA A 27 -11.88 -20.14 3.43
C ALA A 27 -10.40 -20.49 3.20
N PHE A 28 -9.72 -19.77 2.31
CA PHE A 28 -8.29 -19.93 2.09
C PHE A 28 -7.48 -19.58 3.34
N ALA A 29 -7.80 -18.47 4.02
CA ALA A 29 -7.18 -18.05 5.27
C ALA A 29 -7.38 -19.09 6.38
N ALA A 30 -8.58 -19.65 6.54
CA ALA A 30 -8.84 -20.75 7.47
C ALA A 30 -8.00 -22.00 7.13
N GLY A 31 -7.79 -22.28 5.85
CA GLY A 31 -6.88 -23.34 5.40
C GLY A 31 -5.42 -23.09 5.77
N LEU A 32 -4.94 -21.85 5.63
CA LEU A 32 -3.59 -21.45 6.07
C LEU A 32 -3.42 -21.59 7.57
N ASP A 33 -4.39 -21.10 8.35
CA ASP A 33 -4.38 -21.18 9.80
C ASP A 33 -4.38 -22.64 10.29
N ALA A 34 -5.22 -23.48 9.68
CA ALA A 34 -5.23 -24.91 9.95
C ALA A 34 -3.91 -25.60 9.56
N ALA A 35 -3.20 -25.12 8.53
CA ALA A 35 -1.92 -25.68 8.09
C ALA A 35 -0.73 -25.20 8.94
N ALA A 36 -0.79 -23.99 9.51
CA ALA A 36 0.33 -23.33 10.18
C ALA A 36 1.03 -24.19 11.25
N PRO A 37 0.33 -24.94 12.13
CA PRO A 37 1.00 -25.81 13.11
C PRO A 37 1.76 -26.99 12.52
N ARG A 38 1.49 -27.34 11.25
CA ARG A 38 2.09 -28.50 10.55
C ARG A 38 3.24 -28.09 9.63
N VAL A 39 3.44 -26.80 9.41
CA VAL A 39 4.46 -26.27 8.53
C VAL A 39 5.81 -26.24 9.26
N GLY A 40 6.84 -26.79 8.63
CA GLY A 40 8.21 -26.72 9.17
C GLY A 40 8.79 -25.30 9.11
N ARG A 41 9.89 -25.06 9.83
CA ARG A 41 10.60 -23.77 9.82
C ARG A 41 11.79 -23.83 8.86
N LEU A 42 11.54 -23.53 7.58
CA LEU A 42 12.54 -23.51 6.51
C LEU A 42 13.11 -22.11 6.23
N LEU A 43 12.39 -21.06 6.64
CA LEU A 43 12.88 -19.69 6.68
C LEU A 43 13.15 -19.26 8.12
N PRO A 44 14.07 -18.31 8.35
CA PRO A 44 14.22 -17.68 9.66
C PRO A 44 12.95 -16.96 10.06
N ASP A 45 12.67 -16.91 11.37
CA ASP A 45 11.56 -16.12 11.87
C ASP A 45 11.86 -14.61 11.80
N TYR A 46 10.86 -13.79 12.08
CA TYR A 46 11.00 -12.34 12.00
C TYR A 46 12.09 -11.81 12.94
N THR A 47 12.20 -12.36 14.16
CA THR A 47 13.19 -11.90 15.15
C THR A 47 14.62 -12.20 14.70
N GLU A 48 14.85 -13.38 14.11
CA GLU A 48 16.11 -13.75 13.49
C GLU A 48 16.43 -12.84 12.29
N VAL A 49 15.44 -12.53 11.45
CA VAL A 49 15.62 -11.61 10.32
C VAL A 49 15.98 -10.21 10.80
N GLN A 50 15.33 -9.69 11.85
CA GLN A 50 15.62 -8.38 12.43
C GLN A 50 17.02 -8.34 13.06
N GLY A 51 17.40 -9.38 13.81
CA GLY A 51 18.71 -9.47 14.44
C GLY A 51 19.88 -9.48 13.45
N HIS A 52 19.67 -10.06 12.26
CA HIS A 52 20.69 -10.13 11.21
C HIS A 52 20.57 -9.02 10.14
N ALA A 53 19.57 -8.14 10.22
CA ALA A 53 19.24 -7.17 9.18
C ALA A 53 20.41 -6.29 8.76
N PHE A 54 21.31 -5.94 9.69
CA PHE A 54 22.48 -5.10 9.43
C PHE A 54 23.80 -5.78 9.81
N ALA A 55 23.78 -7.11 9.98
CA ALA A 55 24.96 -7.90 10.32
C ALA A 55 25.83 -8.20 9.09
N ASP A 56 25.20 -8.42 7.93
CA ASP A 56 25.87 -8.70 6.66
C ASP A 56 25.04 -8.21 5.46
N VAL A 57 25.60 -8.31 4.26
CA VAL A 57 24.97 -7.85 3.02
C VAL A 57 23.69 -8.64 2.68
N ILE A 58 23.65 -9.94 2.97
CA ILE A 58 22.48 -10.78 2.68
C ILE A 58 21.32 -10.45 3.63
N GLY A 59 21.62 -10.26 4.91
CA GLY A 59 20.70 -9.74 5.91
C GLY A 59 20.12 -8.39 5.50
N PHE A 60 20.97 -7.46 5.06
CA PHE A 60 20.57 -6.14 4.58
C PHE A 60 19.65 -6.23 3.35
N LEU A 61 20.03 -7.03 2.35
CA LEU A 61 19.21 -7.22 1.14
C LEU A 61 17.86 -7.86 1.48
N ARG A 62 17.83 -8.85 2.37
CA ARG A 62 16.59 -9.47 2.84
C ARG A 62 15.71 -8.45 3.56
N TRP A 63 16.30 -7.62 4.43
CA TRP A 63 15.58 -6.56 5.15
C TRP A 63 14.96 -5.56 4.19
N VAL A 64 15.75 -5.00 3.28
CA VAL A 64 15.31 -4.04 2.25
C VAL A 64 14.24 -4.64 1.34
N LEU A 65 14.36 -5.90 0.93
CA LEU A 65 13.31 -6.56 0.15
C LEU A 65 12.01 -6.71 0.96
N GLY A 66 12.12 -7.02 2.25
CA GLY A 66 10.97 -7.04 3.16
C GLY A 66 10.27 -5.69 3.28
N ASP A 67 11.05 -4.60 3.41
CA ASP A 67 10.55 -3.22 3.49
C ASP A 67 9.60 -2.87 2.34
N THR A 68 9.83 -3.43 1.14
CA THR A 68 8.96 -3.15 -0.03
C THR A 68 7.50 -3.57 0.17
N THR A 69 7.22 -4.45 1.13
CA THR A 69 5.89 -4.96 1.45
C THR A 69 5.32 -4.42 2.76
N GLU A 70 6.05 -3.54 3.45
CA GLU A 70 5.62 -3.06 4.77
C GLU A 70 4.45 -2.09 4.71
N ALA A 71 4.28 -1.38 3.59
CA ALA A 71 3.10 -0.54 3.40
C ALA A 71 1.80 -1.35 3.42
N VAL A 72 1.86 -2.66 3.15
CA VAL A 72 0.73 -3.60 3.27
C VAL A 72 0.84 -4.52 4.49
N PHE A 73 1.72 -4.20 5.44
CA PHE A 73 1.90 -4.89 6.72
C PHE A 73 2.46 -6.32 6.65
N PHE A 74 3.05 -6.74 5.51
CA PHE A 74 3.52 -8.12 5.37
C PHE A 74 4.96 -8.34 5.79
N LYS A 75 5.84 -7.35 5.66
CA LYS A 75 7.28 -7.47 5.96
C LYS A 75 7.90 -8.78 5.41
N SER A 76 7.60 -9.12 4.16
CA SER A 76 8.00 -10.37 3.52
C SER A 76 8.95 -10.11 2.35
N ALA A 77 10.19 -10.59 2.43
CA ALA A 77 11.15 -10.48 1.34
C ALA A 77 10.69 -11.25 0.08
N LEU A 78 10.10 -12.45 0.25
CA LEU A 78 9.53 -13.21 -0.87
C LEU A 78 8.33 -12.49 -1.49
N GLY A 79 7.48 -11.88 -0.67
CA GLY A 79 6.41 -10.98 -1.13
C GLY A 79 6.97 -9.82 -1.95
N GLY A 80 8.07 -9.19 -1.48
CA GLY A 80 8.73 -8.09 -2.17
C GLY A 80 9.28 -8.47 -3.53
N ILE A 81 10.00 -9.60 -3.60
CA ILE A 81 10.50 -10.18 -4.85
C ILE A 81 9.35 -10.44 -5.81
N GLY A 82 8.29 -11.12 -5.34
CA GLY A 82 7.12 -11.44 -6.14
C GLY A 82 6.42 -10.18 -6.68
N MET A 83 6.24 -9.17 -5.84
CA MET A 83 5.63 -7.89 -6.22
C MET A 83 6.43 -7.18 -7.32
N ILE A 84 7.75 -7.04 -7.12
CA ILE A 84 8.63 -6.37 -8.08
C ILE A 84 8.66 -7.14 -9.40
N ALA A 85 8.78 -8.46 -9.36
CA ALA A 85 8.74 -9.30 -10.55
C ALA A 85 7.41 -9.15 -11.29
N GLY A 86 6.27 -9.20 -10.59
CA GLY A 86 4.94 -9.00 -11.16
C GLY A 86 4.78 -7.63 -11.82
N ALA A 87 5.28 -6.57 -11.18
CA ALA A 87 5.27 -5.22 -11.74
C ALA A 87 6.12 -5.11 -13.02
N TRP A 88 7.34 -5.68 -13.03
CA TRP A 88 8.17 -5.69 -14.24
C TRP A 88 7.58 -6.54 -15.36
N ILE A 89 6.97 -7.68 -15.05
CA ILE A 89 6.24 -8.50 -16.04
C ILE A 89 5.11 -7.68 -16.66
N ALA A 90 4.29 -7.00 -15.85
CA ALA A 90 3.22 -6.14 -16.35
C ALA A 90 3.74 -4.98 -17.21
N HIS A 91 4.82 -4.31 -16.78
CA HIS A 91 5.46 -3.24 -17.54
C HIS A 91 5.96 -3.71 -18.91
N LEU A 92 6.70 -4.83 -18.93
CA LEU A 92 7.25 -5.40 -20.16
C LEU A 92 6.16 -5.93 -21.10
N ALA A 93 5.04 -6.42 -20.56
CA ALA A 93 3.88 -6.80 -21.36
C ALA A 93 3.25 -5.57 -22.02
N TRP A 94 3.08 -4.47 -21.27
CA TRP A 94 2.53 -3.21 -21.77
C TRP A 94 3.38 -2.61 -22.89
N ARG A 95 4.72 -2.65 -22.76
CA ARG A 95 5.65 -2.23 -23.83
C ARG A 95 5.52 -3.04 -25.12
N ARG A 96 5.02 -4.28 -25.03
CA ARG A 96 4.76 -5.16 -26.18
C ARG A 96 3.31 -5.10 -26.67
N GLY A 97 2.53 -4.09 -26.26
CA GLY A 97 1.13 -3.92 -26.63
C GLY A 97 0.15 -4.83 -25.89
N ARG A 98 0.62 -5.64 -24.92
CA ARG A 98 -0.22 -6.53 -24.12
C ARG A 98 -0.63 -5.84 -22.82
N ARG A 99 -1.92 -5.57 -22.65
CA ARG A 99 -2.47 -4.95 -21.44
C ARG A 99 -2.62 -5.97 -20.31
N LEU A 100 -1.52 -6.24 -19.60
CA LEU A 100 -1.52 -7.14 -18.45
C LEU A 100 -1.80 -6.36 -17.16
N GLY A 101 -3.09 -6.27 -16.85
CA GLY A 101 -3.60 -5.61 -15.66
C GLY A 101 -3.82 -4.10 -15.80
N PHE A 102 -4.16 -3.45 -14.68
CA PHE A 102 -4.27 -2.00 -14.58
C PHE A 102 -2.93 -1.33 -14.88
N PRO A 103 -2.94 -0.15 -15.50
CA PRO A 103 -1.70 0.49 -15.93
C PRO A 103 -0.87 0.95 -14.73
N LEU A 104 0.39 0.52 -14.67
CA LEU A 104 1.36 0.93 -13.65
C LEU A 104 1.58 2.44 -13.67
N ALA A 105 1.88 3.04 -12.51
CA ALA A 105 2.12 4.48 -12.37
C ALA A 105 0.99 5.32 -12.99
N ALA A 106 -0.26 4.89 -12.77
CA ALA A 106 -1.47 5.47 -13.36
C ALA A 106 -1.45 5.59 -14.90
N GLY A 107 -0.65 4.78 -15.60
CA GLY A 107 -0.52 4.81 -17.06
C GLY A 107 0.32 5.94 -17.63
N THR A 108 1.03 6.68 -16.79
CA THR A 108 1.91 7.79 -17.20
C THR A 108 3.15 7.36 -17.99
N GLY A 109 3.46 6.05 -18.00
CA GLY A 109 4.69 5.51 -18.57
C GLY A 109 5.94 5.72 -17.70
N LEU A 110 5.78 6.33 -16.51
CA LEU A 110 6.89 6.70 -15.62
C LEU A 110 7.38 5.56 -14.70
N PHE A 111 6.80 4.37 -14.83
CA PHE A 111 7.06 3.24 -13.92
C PHE A 111 8.57 2.96 -13.67
N PRO A 112 9.45 2.86 -14.68
CA PRO A 112 10.86 2.57 -14.41
C PRO A 112 11.56 3.66 -13.59
N SER A 113 11.29 4.94 -13.88
CA SER A 113 11.87 6.05 -13.13
C SER A 113 11.29 6.16 -11.72
N MET A 114 9.99 5.91 -11.57
CA MET A 114 9.29 5.89 -10.29
C MET A 114 9.83 4.78 -9.40
N PHE A 115 9.97 3.57 -9.94
CA PHE A 115 10.57 2.42 -9.26
C PHE A 115 12.02 2.70 -8.85
N ALA A 116 12.84 3.24 -9.76
CA ALA A 116 14.23 3.56 -9.46
C ALA A 116 14.35 4.60 -8.33
N ALA A 117 13.51 5.63 -8.34
CA ALA A 117 13.47 6.63 -7.27
C ALA A 117 13.05 6.01 -5.92
N ALA A 118 11.98 5.21 -5.91
CA ALA A 118 11.48 4.52 -4.72
C ALA A 118 12.52 3.55 -4.14
N ALA A 119 13.12 2.70 -4.99
CA ALA A 119 14.14 1.74 -4.58
C ALA A 119 15.40 2.45 -4.05
N LEU A 120 15.85 3.51 -4.71
CA LEU A 120 16.98 4.30 -4.21
C LEU A 120 16.64 4.98 -2.88
N GLY A 121 15.45 5.56 -2.75
CA GLY A 121 14.99 6.19 -1.50
C GLY A 121 14.92 5.20 -0.35
N LEU A 122 14.48 3.96 -0.62
CA LEU A 122 14.45 2.87 0.35
C LEU A 122 15.86 2.46 0.81
N VAL A 123 16.78 2.28 -0.12
CA VAL A 123 18.18 1.95 0.20
C VAL A 123 18.82 3.08 1.01
N LEU A 124 18.66 4.34 0.57
CA LEU A 124 19.19 5.51 1.30
C LEU A 124 18.58 5.63 2.70
N SER A 125 17.28 5.38 2.85
CA SER A 125 16.59 5.37 4.13
C SER A 125 17.21 4.34 5.08
N ASN A 126 17.43 3.10 4.61
CA ASN A 126 18.08 2.07 5.41
C ASN A 126 19.56 2.36 5.71
N LEU A 127 20.30 2.96 4.79
CA LEU A 127 21.70 3.33 5.02
C LEU A 127 21.84 4.47 6.05
N LEU A 128 20.95 5.47 6.01
CA LEU A 128 21.00 6.63 6.90
C LEU A 128 20.41 6.33 8.28
N TRP A 129 19.36 5.51 8.32
CA TRP A 129 18.53 5.34 9.52
C TRP A 129 18.42 3.90 10.01
N GLY A 130 18.89 2.90 9.26
CA GLY A 130 18.78 1.49 9.63
C GLY A 130 19.44 1.13 10.95
N TRP A 131 20.45 1.89 11.37
CA TRP A 131 21.09 1.77 12.69
C TRP A 131 20.10 1.93 13.86
N THR A 132 18.96 2.57 13.66
CA THR A 132 17.92 2.73 14.68
C THR A 132 17.26 1.40 15.06
N VAL A 133 17.25 0.40 14.17
CA VAL A 133 16.71 -0.94 14.45
C VAL A 133 17.50 -1.63 15.57
N PRO A 134 18.83 -1.86 15.46
CA PRO A 134 19.59 -2.45 16.56
C PRO A 134 19.68 -1.52 17.78
N ALA A 135 19.70 -0.19 17.60
CA ALA A 135 19.81 0.74 18.72
C ALA A 135 18.56 0.78 19.62
N SER A 136 17.38 0.57 19.05
CA SER A 136 16.11 0.49 19.79
C SER A 136 15.76 -0.93 20.24
N GLY A 137 16.42 -1.96 19.67
CA GLY A 137 16.01 -3.35 19.81
C GLY A 137 14.66 -3.66 19.14
N GLY A 138 14.11 -2.73 18.36
CA GLY A 138 12.76 -2.79 17.82
C GLY A 138 12.69 -2.49 16.33
N TRP A 139 11.52 -2.76 15.76
CA TRP A 139 11.20 -2.41 14.39
C TRP A 139 11.22 -0.88 14.18
N GLN A 140 11.63 -0.43 12.99
CA GLN A 140 11.68 0.98 12.63
C GLN A 140 11.13 1.24 11.22
N PRO A 141 10.47 2.38 10.98
CA PRO A 141 9.76 2.69 9.73
C PRO A 141 10.68 3.12 8.57
N THR A 142 11.77 2.39 8.30
CA THR A 142 12.70 2.70 7.19
C THR A 142 12.05 2.59 5.82
N PHE A 143 11.01 1.78 5.70
CA PHE A 143 10.30 1.53 4.45
C PHE A 143 9.53 2.75 3.90
N VAL A 144 9.22 3.76 4.74
CA VAL A 144 8.28 4.84 4.34
C VAL A 144 8.75 5.62 3.12
N ALA A 145 10.08 5.73 2.91
CA ALA A 145 10.64 6.35 1.73
C ALA A 145 10.25 5.62 0.43
N PHE A 146 10.06 4.29 0.46
CA PHE A 146 9.69 3.50 -0.72
C PHE A 146 8.30 3.88 -1.27
N VAL A 147 7.37 4.25 -0.39
CA VAL A 147 5.95 4.45 -0.70
C VAL A 147 5.48 5.89 -0.53
N ALA A 148 6.40 6.86 -0.65
CA ALA A 148 6.08 8.27 -0.43
C ALA A 148 6.72 9.22 -1.47
N VAL A 149 7.51 10.18 -1.00
CA VAL A 149 8.06 11.29 -1.80
C VAL A 149 8.81 10.85 -3.05
N PRO A 150 9.67 9.81 -3.05
CA PRO A 150 10.44 9.47 -4.24
C PRO A 150 9.59 9.17 -5.47
N ALA A 151 8.56 8.34 -5.31
CA ALA A 151 7.62 8.03 -6.38
C ALA A 151 6.78 9.25 -6.76
N ALA A 152 6.25 9.96 -5.77
CA ALA A 152 5.40 11.14 -5.99
C ALA A 152 6.13 12.27 -6.74
N VAL A 153 7.41 12.52 -6.44
CA VAL A 153 8.24 13.51 -7.14
C VAL A 153 8.41 13.14 -8.60
N VAL A 154 8.65 11.86 -8.92
CA VAL A 154 8.71 11.41 -10.32
C VAL A 154 7.36 11.58 -11.01
N LEU A 155 6.25 11.26 -10.34
CA LEU A 155 4.92 11.40 -10.94
C LEU A 155 4.52 12.86 -11.20
N VAL A 156 5.04 13.82 -10.43
CA VAL A 156 4.76 15.26 -10.60
C VAL A 156 5.71 15.94 -11.58
N TYR A 157 7.00 15.59 -11.53
CA TYR A 157 8.06 16.29 -12.28
C TYR A 157 8.57 15.49 -13.50
N GLY A 158 8.06 14.28 -13.72
CA GLY A 158 8.40 13.43 -14.86
C GLY A 158 9.64 12.56 -14.66
N ALA A 159 10.07 11.91 -15.74
CA ALA A 159 11.23 11.04 -15.75
C ALA A 159 12.55 11.83 -15.73
N GLY A 160 13.62 11.18 -15.27
CA GLY A 160 14.98 11.71 -15.31
C GLY A 160 15.76 11.46 -14.03
N TRP A 161 17.07 11.25 -14.15
CA TRP A 161 17.93 10.91 -13.01
C TRP A 161 17.94 12.01 -11.94
N ARG A 162 17.91 13.30 -12.34
CA ARG A 162 17.84 14.43 -11.39
C ARG A 162 16.57 14.40 -10.56
N VAL A 163 15.43 14.10 -11.18
CA VAL A 163 14.13 13.98 -10.50
C VAL A 163 14.14 12.77 -9.58
N ALA A 164 14.60 11.61 -10.07
CA ALA A 164 14.64 10.37 -9.29
C ALA A 164 15.56 10.48 -8.06
N VAL A 165 16.78 10.99 -8.23
CA VAL A 165 17.73 11.19 -7.11
C VAL A 165 17.21 12.23 -6.13
N THR A 166 16.66 13.35 -6.61
CA THR A 166 16.09 14.38 -5.72
C THR A 166 14.94 13.79 -4.90
N GLY A 167 14.02 13.06 -5.54
CA GLY A 167 12.93 12.38 -4.86
C GLY A 167 13.44 11.38 -3.81
N ALA A 168 14.40 10.54 -4.18
CA ALA A 168 15.00 9.55 -3.28
C ALA A 168 15.64 10.18 -2.04
N VAL A 169 16.45 11.23 -2.22
CA VAL A 169 17.12 11.95 -1.12
C VAL A 169 16.08 12.64 -0.22
N LEU A 170 15.12 13.36 -0.81
CA LEU A 170 14.06 14.01 -0.02
C LEU A 170 13.23 12.98 0.75
N GLY A 171 12.93 11.83 0.16
CA GLY A 171 12.22 10.75 0.86
C GLY A 171 13.00 10.23 2.07
N ALA A 172 14.27 9.89 1.88
CA ALA A 172 15.11 9.38 2.96
C ALA A 172 15.37 10.41 4.07
N VAL A 173 15.50 11.70 3.73
CA VAL A 173 15.84 12.77 4.69
C VAL A 173 14.61 13.43 5.33
N LEU A 174 13.43 13.34 4.72
CA LEU A 174 12.22 13.98 5.26
C LEU A 174 11.16 12.97 5.72
N ASN A 175 10.88 11.90 4.97
CA ASN A 175 9.82 10.96 5.38
C ASN A 175 10.28 10.10 6.56
N THR A 176 11.44 9.45 6.44
CA THR A 176 11.94 8.50 7.44
C THR A 176 12.15 9.13 8.82
N PRO A 177 12.88 10.25 9.00
CA PRO A 177 13.08 10.81 10.33
C PRO A 177 11.79 11.32 10.97
N VAL A 178 10.86 11.87 10.20
CA VAL A 178 9.54 12.25 10.76
C VAL A 178 8.78 11.00 11.20
N ALA A 179 8.78 9.92 10.41
CA ALA A 179 8.17 8.65 10.82
C ALA A 179 8.83 8.09 12.09
N LEU A 180 10.17 8.09 12.16
CA LEU A 180 10.92 7.67 13.34
C LEU A 180 10.53 8.46 14.58
N VAL A 181 10.46 9.79 14.48
CA VAL A 181 10.09 10.64 15.61
C VAL A 181 8.68 10.33 16.07
N VAL A 182 7.72 10.24 15.15
CA VAL A 182 6.32 10.00 15.54
C VAL A 182 6.12 8.59 16.08
N VAL A 183 6.73 7.58 15.46
CA VAL A 183 6.65 6.19 15.97
C VAL A 183 7.23 6.10 17.38
N ASN A 184 8.48 6.53 17.58
CA ASN A 184 9.19 6.29 18.84
C ASN A 184 8.75 7.20 19.98
N TYR A 185 8.34 8.45 19.70
CA TYR A 185 8.02 9.42 20.74
C TYR A 185 6.52 9.68 20.91
N PHE A 186 5.66 9.19 20.02
CA PHE A 186 4.21 9.35 20.14
C PHE A 186 3.47 8.03 20.08
N CYS A 187 3.72 7.20 19.05
CA CYS A 187 2.96 5.95 18.90
C CYS A 187 3.29 4.95 20.02
N LEU A 188 4.57 4.61 20.21
CA LEU A 188 4.97 3.62 21.21
C LEU A 188 4.62 4.07 22.65
N PRO A 189 4.88 5.32 23.10
CA PRO A 189 4.54 5.73 24.46
C PRO A 189 3.04 5.80 24.77
N LEU A 190 2.20 5.99 23.74
CA LEU A 190 0.75 6.08 23.87
C LEU A 190 0.03 4.79 23.48
N ASP A 191 0.78 3.70 23.22
CA ASP A 191 0.26 2.42 22.73
C ASP A 191 -0.64 2.56 21.49
N LEU A 192 -0.28 3.49 20.60
CA LEU A 192 -1.00 3.72 19.35
C LEU A 192 -0.40 2.88 18.21
N PRO A 193 -1.22 2.46 17.23
CA PRO A 193 -0.73 1.77 16.05
C PRO A 193 0.38 2.53 15.32
N THR A 194 1.51 1.88 15.10
CA THR A 194 2.71 2.50 14.49
C THR A 194 2.47 3.02 13.07
N VAL A 195 1.47 2.50 12.35
CA VAL A 195 1.05 3.04 11.05
C VAL A 195 0.75 4.54 11.12
N ILE A 196 0.21 5.04 12.22
CA ILE A 196 -0.05 6.48 12.41
C ILE A 196 1.24 7.27 12.25
N GLY A 197 2.33 6.81 12.87
CA GLY A 197 3.66 7.41 12.71
C GLY A 197 4.20 7.28 11.29
N ASN A 198 4.05 6.11 10.67
CA ASN A 198 4.50 5.85 9.31
C ASN A 198 3.87 6.85 8.33
N VAL A 199 2.54 6.91 8.30
CA VAL A 199 1.82 7.78 7.36
C VAL A 199 1.94 9.25 7.73
N THR A 200 2.19 9.59 8.99
CA THR A 200 2.55 10.95 9.42
C THR A 200 3.90 11.38 8.85
N GLY A 201 4.89 10.51 8.87
CA GLY A 201 6.14 10.72 8.15
C GLY A 201 5.93 10.89 6.65
N MET A 202 5.04 10.11 6.04
CA MET A 202 4.72 10.21 4.61
C MET A 202 4.11 11.57 4.25
N TRP A 203 3.02 11.99 4.90
CA TRP A 203 2.35 13.25 4.53
C TRP A 203 3.16 14.47 4.98
N GLY A 204 3.71 14.47 6.19
CA GLY A 204 4.50 15.59 6.71
C GLY A 204 5.78 15.80 5.90
N GLY A 205 6.51 14.72 5.64
CA GLY A 205 7.70 14.76 4.78
C GLY A 205 7.37 15.16 3.34
N ALA A 206 6.20 14.75 2.81
CA ALA A 206 5.77 15.16 1.48
C ALA A 206 5.44 16.64 1.37
N LEU A 207 4.74 17.21 2.36
CA LEU A 207 4.45 18.65 2.37
C LEU A 207 5.76 19.46 2.32
N LEU A 208 6.74 19.09 3.15
CA LEU A 208 8.06 19.72 3.16
C LEU A 208 8.80 19.50 1.83
N ALA A 209 8.80 18.28 1.30
CA ALA A 209 9.46 17.95 0.05
C ALA A 209 8.92 18.78 -1.11
N PHE A 210 7.60 18.86 -1.30
CA PHE A 210 7.02 19.64 -2.40
C PHE A 210 7.24 21.15 -2.24
N LEU A 211 7.26 21.67 -1.00
CA LEU A 211 7.68 23.05 -0.74
C LEU A 211 9.13 23.32 -1.18
N LEU A 212 10.04 22.38 -0.91
CA LEU A 212 11.43 22.47 -1.37
C LEU A 212 11.53 22.33 -2.89
N CYS A 213 10.79 21.40 -3.49
CA CYS A 213 10.81 21.17 -4.93
C CYS A 213 10.45 22.42 -5.74
N ARG A 214 9.55 23.28 -5.23
CA ARG A 214 9.25 24.60 -5.84
C ARG A 214 10.46 25.51 -6.01
N ARG A 215 11.49 25.34 -5.18
CA ARG A 215 12.70 26.18 -5.17
C ARG A 215 13.86 25.57 -5.97
N LEU A 216 13.73 24.32 -6.43
CA LEU A 216 14.80 23.63 -7.15
C LEU A 216 14.68 23.87 -8.66
N PRO A 217 15.63 24.57 -9.30
CA PRO A 217 15.49 25.04 -10.69
C PRO A 217 15.50 23.92 -11.74
N TRP A 218 15.96 22.71 -11.37
CA TRP A 218 15.96 21.53 -12.23
C TRP A 218 14.68 20.69 -12.11
N LEU A 219 13.80 20.97 -11.16
CA LEU A 219 12.49 20.31 -11.03
C LEU A 219 11.42 21.13 -11.74
N ARG A 220 11.35 20.96 -13.05
CA ARG A 220 10.34 21.60 -13.89
C ARG A 220 9.22 20.62 -14.14
N ARG A 221 7.99 21.09 -13.96
CA ARG A 221 6.82 20.31 -14.35
C ARG A 221 6.83 20.11 -15.86
N PRO A 222 6.53 18.89 -16.35
CA PRO A 222 6.25 18.69 -17.76
C PRO A 222 5.13 19.66 -18.18
N ALA A 223 5.22 20.19 -19.40
CA ALA A 223 4.08 20.85 -19.99
C ALA A 223 2.90 19.85 -20.03
N PRO A 224 1.65 20.30 -19.85
CA PRO A 224 0.50 19.44 -20.11
C PRO A 224 0.68 18.79 -21.49
N ALA A 225 0.62 17.47 -21.54
CA ALA A 225 0.69 16.79 -22.83
C ALA A 225 -0.51 17.23 -23.66
N ASP A 226 -0.28 17.56 -24.93
CA ASP A 226 -1.38 17.77 -25.86
C ASP A 226 -2.25 16.51 -25.89
N PRO A 227 -3.59 16.65 -25.97
CA PRO A 227 -4.45 15.48 -26.13
C PRO A 227 -3.95 14.69 -27.34
N PRO A 228 -3.82 13.35 -27.24
CA PRO A 228 -3.33 12.55 -28.35
C PRO A 228 -4.17 12.83 -29.60
N ALA A 229 -3.51 13.28 -30.67
CA ALA A 229 -4.14 13.56 -31.95
C ALA A 229 -4.88 12.31 -32.46
N ASP A 230 -6.20 12.42 -32.66
CA ASP A 230 -7.13 11.50 -33.34
C ASP A 230 -6.71 10.01 -33.39
N GLY A 231 -6.30 9.47 -32.24
CA GLY A 231 -6.04 8.05 -32.07
C GLY A 231 -7.36 7.29 -31.81
N PRO A 232 -7.43 5.99 -32.12
CA PRO A 232 -8.60 5.18 -31.76
C PRO A 232 -8.90 5.34 -30.27
N GLN A 233 -10.10 5.83 -29.94
CA GLN A 233 -10.52 5.94 -28.54
C GLN A 233 -10.45 4.54 -27.91
N PRO A 234 -9.86 4.39 -26.71
CA PRO A 234 -9.86 3.12 -26.02
C PRO A 234 -11.30 2.62 -25.88
N ALA A 235 -11.53 1.33 -26.15
CA ALA A 235 -12.83 0.73 -25.94
C ALA A 235 -13.31 1.00 -24.49
N PRO A 236 -14.60 1.30 -24.27
CA PRO A 236 -15.12 1.62 -22.95
C PRO A 236 -14.78 0.51 -21.95
N GLU A 237 -14.17 0.87 -20.82
CA GLU A 237 -13.82 -0.11 -19.80
C GLU A 237 -15.09 -0.74 -19.21
N ARG A 238 -15.18 -2.06 -19.26
CA ARG A 238 -16.32 -2.80 -18.72
C ARG A 238 -16.14 -3.02 -17.23
N HIS A 239 -16.88 -2.28 -16.43
CA HIS A 239 -16.82 -2.33 -14.97
C HIS A 239 -17.64 -3.48 -14.36
N GLY A 240 -17.58 -4.69 -14.93
CA GLY A 240 -18.33 -5.86 -14.46
C GLY A 240 -17.66 -6.62 -13.29
N PRO A 241 -18.12 -7.84 -12.97
CA PRO A 241 -17.54 -8.68 -11.91
C PRO A 241 -16.03 -8.92 -12.03
N VAL A 242 -15.54 -9.20 -13.25
CA VAL A 242 -14.10 -9.40 -13.49
C VAL A 242 -13.29 -8.14 -13.20
N TRP A 243 -13.81 -6.96 -13.55
CA TRP A 243 -13.17 -5.68 -13.23
C TRP A 243 -13.11 -5.48 -11.71
N MET A 244 -14.17 -5.85 -10.99
CA MET A 244 -14.20 -5.77 -9.53
C MET A 244 -13.12 -6.65 -8.88
N VAL A 245 -12.99 -7.92 -9.31
CA VAL A 245 -11.92 -8.82 -8.81
C VAL A 245 -10.54 -8.20 -9.07
N ARG A 246 -10.30 -7.72 -10.30
CA ARG A 246 -9.03 -7.10 -10.68
C ARG A 246 -8.73 -5.85 -9.85
N ARG A 247 -9.74 -5.02 -9.58
CA ARG A 247 -9.60 -3.80 -8.78
C ARG A 247 -9.30 -4.10 -7.31
N VAL A 248 -9.99 -5.09 -6.74
CA VAL A 248 -9.72 -5.55 -5.37
C VAL A 248 -8.28 -6.04 -5.22
N LEU A 249 -7.78 -6.80 -6.21
CA LEU A 249 -6.39 -7.22 -6.23
C LEU A 249 -5.44 -6.04 -6.42
N ALA A 250 -5.72 -5.13 -7.36
CA ALA A 250 -4.88 -3.96 -7.62
C ALA A 250 -4.67 -3.05 -6.40
N ASP A 251 -5.65 -2.97 -5.48
CA ASP A 251 -5.55 -2.18 -4.26
C ASP A 251 -4.35 -2.57 -3.37
N PHE A 252 -3.90 -3.83 -3.39
CA PHE A 252 -2.72 -4.28 -2.62
C PHE A 252 -1.41 -3.65 -3.07
N THR A 253 -1.34 -3.05 -4.26
CA THR A 253 -0.11 -2.44 -4.76
C THR A 253 -0.28 -0.96 -5.13
N GLU A 254 -1.38 -0.34 -4.74
CA GLU A 254 -1.57 1.11 -4.89
C GLU A 254 -0.67 1.93 -3.96
N ALA A 255 -0.42 1.47 -2.73
CA ALA A 255 0.46 2.17 -1.79
C ALA A 255 1.88 2.40 -2.35
N PRO A 256 2.56 1.40 -2.96
CA PRO A 256 3.81 1.63 -3.70
C PRO A 256 3.62 2.22 -5.11
N PHE A 257 2.46 2.81 -5.42
CA PHE A 257 2.14 3.48 -6.69
C PHE A 257 2.07 2.55 -7.93
N TYR A 258 1.90 1.25 -7.74
CA TYR A 258 1.78 0.31 -8.86
C TYR A 258 0.33 0.16 -9.30
N GLY A 259 -0.60 -0.05 -8.36
CA GLY A 259 -2.03 -0.20 -8.63
C GLY A 259 -2.32 -1.27 -9.67
N ASN A 260 -1.64 -2.42 -9.59
CA ASN A 260 -1.66 -3.46 -10.62
C ASN A 260 -1.83 -4.85 -10.01
N GLU A 261 -2.82 -5.59 -10.50
CA GLU A 261 -3.19 -6.91 -9.97
C GLU A 261 -2.13 -7.99 -10.19
N ILE A 262 -1.24 -7.86 -11.18
CA ILE A 262 -0.15 -8.83 -11.41
C ILE A 262 0.94 -8.65 -10.37
N ALA A 263 1.28 -7.40 -10.07
CA ALA A 263 2.17 -7.08 -8.95
C ALA A 263 1.55 -7.58 -7.63
N SER A 264 0.24 -7.40 -7.45
CA SER A 264 -0.47 -7.91 -6.27
C SER A 264 -0.50 -9.44 -6.18
N ILE A 265 -0.68 -10.15 -7.30
CA ILE A 265 -0.59 -11.62 -7.31
C ILE A 265 0.81 -12.06 -6.90
N GLY A 266 1.86 -11.44 -7.44
CA GLY A 266 3.24 -11.74 -7.05
C GLY A 266 3.50 -11.48 -5.56
N LEU A 267 3.01 -10.35 -5.03
CA LEU A 267 3.07 -9.98 -3.61
C LEU A 267 2.40 -11.04 -2.72
N LEU A 268 1.16 -11.40 -3.04
CA LEU A 268 0.35 -12.33 -2.25
C LEU A 268 0.93 -13.74 -2.30
N LEU A 269 1.32 -14.23 -3.48
CA LEU A 269 1.94 -15.55 -3.62
C LEU A 269 3.26 -15.64 -2.87
N GLY A 270 4.12 -14.61 -2.98
CA GLY A 270 5.39 -14.58 -2.26
C GLY A 270 5.21 -14.52 -0.74
N THR A 271 4.21 -13.76 -0.26
CA THR A 271 3.91 -13.66 1.18
C THR A 271 3.31 -14.95 1.73
N VAL A 272 2.37 -15.57 1.01
CA VAL A 272 1.81 -16.89 1.36
C VAL A 272 2.92 -17.94 1.36
N LEU A 273 3.82 -17.92 0.38
CA LEU A 273 4.97 -18.82 0.37
C LEU A 273 5.87 -18.61 1.60
N ALA A 274 6.16 -17.35 1.97
CA ALA A 274 6.92 -17.07 3.18
C ALA A 274 6.24 -17.65 4.44
N PHE A 275 4.92 -17.50 4.57
CA PHE A 275 4.14 -18.09 5.65
C PHE A 275 4.20 -19.62 5.66
N LEU A 276 4.04 -20.25 4.49
CA LEU A 276 4.13 -21.71 4.32
C LEU A 276 5.55 -22.26 4.49
N LEU A 277 6.57 -21.40 4.59
CA LEU A 277 7.94 -21.81 4.91
C LEU A 277 8.32 -21.48 6.36
N ASN A 278 7.68 -20.50 6.99
CA ASN A 278 7.69 -20.25 8.42
C ASN A 278 6.56 -19.26 8.78
N PRO A 279 5.52 -19.68 9.51
CA PRO A 279 4.41 -18.81 9.91
C PRO A 279 4.82 -17.60 10.78
N ALA A 280 5.97 -17.69 11.46
CA ALA A 280 6.54 -16.60 12.26
C ALA A 280 7.43 -15.63 11.45
N ASN A 281 7.43 -15.72 10.12
CA ASN A 281 8.21 -14.84 9.25
C ASN A 281 7.44 -13.58 8.79
N PRO A 282 6.27 -13.68 8.12
CA PRO A 282 5.54 -12.51 7.67
C PRO A 282 4.75 -11.86 8.82
N VAL A 283 4.28 -10.63 8.58
CA VAL A 283 3.48 -9.82 9.51
C VAL A 283 4.21 -9.69 10.86
N TYR A 284 5.48 -9.29 10.78
CA TYR A 284 6.33 -9.04 11.95
C TYR A 284 6.44 -10.22 12.94
N GLY A 285 6.11 -11.43 12.49
CA GLY A 285 6.10 -12.64 13.33
C GLY A 285 4.85 -12.81 14.20
N ASP A 286 3.84 -11.96 14.06
CA ASP A 286 2.62 -11.98 14.91
C ASP A 286 1.71 -13.19 14.64
N GLY A 287 1.94 -13.93 13.55
CA GLY A 287 1.15 -15.12 13.20
C GLY A 287 -0.26 -14.82 12.68
N VAL A 288 -0.61 -13.55 12.48
CA VAL A 288 -1.97 -13.11 12.09
C VAL A 288 -2.20 -12.96 10.59
N LEU A 289 -1.31 -13.48 9.73
CA LEU A 289 -1.43 -13.34 8.26
C LEU A 289 -2.82 -13.78 7.72
N PRO A 290 -3.44 -14.89 8.15
CA PRO A 290 -4.76 -15.28 7.67
C PRO A 290 -5.85 -14.21 7.92
N ALA A 291 -5.89 -13.67 9.14
CA ALA A 291 -6.84 -12.61 9.51
C ALA A 291 -6.52 -11.30 8.78
N MET A 292 -5.23 -10.97 8.65
CA MET A 292 -4.74 -9.81 7.92
C MET A 292 -5.22 -9.82 6.46
N LEU A 293 -5.00 -10.92 5.74
CA LEU A 293 -5.45 -11.09 4.36
C LEU A 293 -6.97 -10.96 4.23
N THR A 294 -7.71 -11.57 5.16
CA THR A 294 -9.18 -11.51 5.15
C THR A 294 -9.68 -10.08 5.37
N ALA A 295 -9.11 -9.35 6.34
CA ALA A 295 -9.48 -7.96 6.61
C ALA A 295 -9.16 -7.04 5.44
N GLN A 296 -7.98 -7.20 4.83
CA GLN A 296 -7.53 -6.42 3.68
C GLN A 296 -8.40 -6.67 2.43
N VAL A 297 -8.71 -7.93 2.12
CA VAL A 297 -9.61 -8.26 1.00
C VAL A 297 -11.04 -7.78 1.28
N ALA A 298 -11.55 -7.96 2.50
CA ALA A 298 -12.88 -7.49 2.89
C ALA A 298 -13.00 -5.97 2.78
N THR A 299 -12.04 -5.21 3.30
CA THR A 299 -12.08 -3.75 3.24
C THR A 299 -11.94 -3.22 1.81
N SER A 300 -11.07 -3.85 0.99
CA SER A 300 -10.91 -3.53 -0.42
C SER A 300 -12.22 -3.78 -1.18
N THR A 301 -12.84 -4.94 -0.95
CA THR A 301 -14.10 -5.34 -1.56
C THR A 301 -15.22 -4.36 -1.21
N LEU A 302 -15.36 -4.00 0.07
CA LEU A 302 -16.33 -3.01 0.53
C LEU A 302 -16.06 -1.62 -0.08
N GLY A 303 -14.80 -1.18 -0.10
CA GLY A 303 -14.41 0.08 -0.73
C GLY A 303 -14.79 0.13 -2.20
N VAL A 304 -14.48 -0.92 -2.96
CA VAL A 304 -14.86 -1.02 -4.37
C VAL A 304 -16.38 -1.03 -4.54
N LEU A 305 -17.13 -1.81 -3.76
CA LEU A 305 -18.59 -1.87 -3.87
C LEU A 305 -19.27 -0.53 -3.57
N LEU A 306 -18.85 0.13 -2.48
CA LEU A 306 -19.45 1.38 -2.02
C LEU A 306 -19.13 2.55 -2.97
N TYR A 307 -17.92 2.58 -3.52
CA TYR A 307 -17.43 3.72 -4.29
C TYR A 307 -17.21 3.48 -5.78
N ARG A 308 -17.63 2.33 -6.33
CA ARG A 308 -17.55 2.03 -7.76
C ARG A 308 -18.11 3.12 -8.66
N SER A 309 -19.24 3.74 -8.28
CA SER A 309 -19.83 4.83 -9.06
C SER A 309 -18.92 6.06 -9.11
N ARG A 310 -18.26 6.40 -8.00
CA ARG A 310 -17.28 7.49 -7.93
C ARG A 310 -16.03 7.15 -8.71
N TRP A 311 -15.56 5.91 -8.65
CA TRP A 311 -14.46 5.42 -9.48
C TRP A 311 -14.78 5.63 -10.96
N ILE A 312 -15.94 5.15 -11.42
CA ILE A 312 -16.37 5.28 -12.83
C ILE A 312 -16.44 6.76 -13.24
N ALA A 313 -17.02 7.61 -12.40
CA ALA A 313 -17.20 9.03 -12.70
C ALA A 313 -15.88 9.82 -12.75
N ARG A 314 -14.86 9.39 -11.99
CA ARG A 314 -13.61 10.14 -11.81
C ARG A 314 -12.40 9.45 -12.45
N GLY A 315 -12.56 8.26 -12.99
CA GLY A 315 -11.47 7.40 -13.50
C GLY A 315 -10.65 6.71 -12.41
N TRP A 316 -10.68 7.20 -11.17
CA TRP A 316 -9.97 6.64 -10.02
C TRP A 316 -10.64 7.05 -8.69
N TYR A 317 -10.53 6.20 -7.67
CA TYR A 317 -10.97 6.51 -6.30
C TYR A 317 -10.08 5.80 -5.27
N PRO A 318 -9.76 6.36 -4.10
CA PRO A 318 -8.78 5.78 -3.16
C PRO A 318 -9.32 4.58 -2.34
N THR A 319 -9.83 3.54 -3.00
CA THR A 319 -10.40 2.34 -2.33
C THR A 319 -9.37 1.50 -1.58
N PHE A 320 -8.10 1.64 -1.93
CA PHE A 320 -6.98 0.95 -1.27
C PHE A 320 -6.62 1.54 0.10
N VAL A 321 -6.99 2.79 0.39
CA VAL A 321 -6.59 3.48 1.64
C VAL A 321 -6.79 2.62 2.89
N PRO A 322 -7.95 1.99 3.12
CA PRO A 322 -8.15 1.16 4.30
C PRO A 322 -7.45 -0.19 4.27
N VAL A 323 -7.02 -0.68 3.10
CA VAL A 323 -6.22 -1.92 2.95
C VAL A 323 -4.85 -1.77 3.62
N VAL A 324 -4.35 -0.54 3.67
CA VAL A 324 -3.02 -0.18 4.20
C VAL A 324 -3.10 0.75 5.41
N SER A 325 -4.22 0.76 6.13
CA SER A 325 -4.37 1.57 7.34
C SER A 325 -5.29 0.92 8.38
N VAL A 326 -6.58 1.26 8.37
CA VAL A 326 -7.52 0.91 9.46
C VAL A 326 -7.68 -0.60 9.59
N ALA A 327 -7.95 -1.32 8.50
CA ALA A 327 -8.19 -2.77 8.57
C ALA A 327 -6.99 -3.55 9.11
N PRO A 328 -5.75 -3.40 8.57
CA PRO A 328 -4.59 -4.08 9.12
C PRO A 328 -4.22 -3.62 10.53
N ALA A 329 -4.33 -2.33 10.84
CA ALA A 329 -4.05 -1.82 12.19
C ALA A 329 -5.00 -2.43 13.23
N THR A 330 -6.29 -2.56 12.90
CA THR A 330 -7.27 -3.17 13.81
C THR A 330 -6.92 -4.62 14.11
N VAL A 331 -6.48 -5.40 13.11
CA VAL A 331 -6.03 -6.80 13.29
C VAL A 331 -4.76 -6.90 14.14
N LEU A 332 -3.80 -5.99 13.95
CA LEU A 332 -2.58 -5.99 14.75
C LEU A 332 -2.84 -5.56 16.20
N THR A 333 -3.75 -4.63 16.43
CA THR A 333 -4.06 -4.13 17.77
C THR A 333 -4.96 -5.09 18.56
N TYR A 334 -5.97 -5.68 17.92
CA TYR A 334 -7.01 -6.47 18.61
C TYR A 334 -7.00 -7.96 18.24
N GLY A 335 -5.98 -8.42 17.50
CA GLY A 335 -5.78 -9.82 17.15
C GLY A 335 -6.64 -10.35 15.98
N ALA A 336 -6.59 -11.66 15.78
CA ALA A 336 -7.14 -12.35 14.61
C ALA A 336 -8.65 -12.64 14.65
N GLY A 337 -9.40 -12.05 15.60
CA GLY A 337 -10.82 -12.32 15.79
C GLY A 337 -11.69 -11.91 14.57
N VAL A 338 -12.77 -12.66 14.33
CA VAL A 338 -13.74 -12.33 13.25
C VAL A 338 -14.34 -10.94 13.45
N HIS A 339 -14.66 -10.55 14.70
CA HIS A 339 -15.17 -9.23 15.01
C HIS A 339 -14.16 -8.13 14.64
N THR A 340 -12.87 -8.35 14.94
CA THR A 340 -11.76 -7.45 14.58
C THR A 340 -11.63 -7.27 13.08
N VAL A 341 -11.64 -8.37 12.33
CA VAL A 341 -11.59 -8.38 10.86
C VAL A 341 -12.77 -7.61 10.26
N VAL A 342 -13.99 -7.89 10.72
CA VAL A 342 -15.21 -7.27 10.17
C VAL A 342 -15.29 -5.79 10.52
N ALA A 343 -15.07 -5.41 11.79
CA ALA A 343 -15.16 -4.02 12.22
C ALA A 343 -14.09 -3.15 11.55
N GLY A 344 -12.83 -3.61 11.55
CA GLY A 344 -11.73 -2.89 10.89
C GLY A 344 -11.99 -2.71 9.39
N ALA A 345 -12.52 -3.74 8.71
CA ALA A 345 -12.83 -3.65 7.29
C ALA A 345 -14.00 -2.70 6.98
N VAL A 346 -15.07 -2.74 7.76
CA VAL A 346 -16.24 -1.88 7.55
C VAL A 346 -15.89 -0.42 7.86
N VAL A 347 -15.32 -0.15 9.03
CA VAL A 347 -14.97 1.22 9.44
C VAL A 347 -13.93 1.81 8.50
N GLY A 348 -12.90 1.05 8.13
CA GLY A 348 -11.90 1.46 7.16
C GLY A 348 -12.51 1.84 5.82
N ALA A 349 -13.36 0.97 5.24
CA ALA A 349 -14.03 1.24 3.98
C ALA A 349 -14.94 2.47 4.03
N LEU A 350 -15.61 2.73 5.15
CA LEU A 350 -16.50 3.89 5.29
C LEU A 350 -15.74 5.22 5.42
N ILE A 351 -14.58 5.23 6.07
CA ILE A 351 -13.84 6.47 6.37
C ILE A 351 -12.75 6.76 5.34
N GLY A 352 -11.92 5.77 5.02
CA GLY A 352 -10.66 5.97 4.28
C GLY A 352 -10.87 6.61 2.89
N PRO A 353 -11.58 5.95 1.96
CA PRO A 353 -11.74 6.46 0.61
C PRO A 353 -12.38 7.88 0.51
N PRO A 354 -13.47 8.22 1.22
CA PRO A 354 -14.07 9.54 1.10
C PRO A 354 -13.21 10.65 1.71
N VAL A 355 -12.56 10.42 2.85
CA VAL A 355 -11.66 11.42 3.46
C VAL A 355 -10.45 11.65 2.56
N ALA A 356 -9.83 10.58 2.05
CA ALA A 356 -8.72 10.69 1.12
C ALA A 356 -9.08 11.51 -0.12
N ALA A 357 -10.20 11.20 -0.78
CA ALA A 357 -10.65 11.95 -1.95
C ALA A 357 -10.91 13.43 -1.62
N TRP A 358 -11.53 13.72 -0.48
CA TRP A 358 -11.86 15.08 -0.05
C TRP A 358 -10.60 15.93 0.19
N ILE A 359 -9.56 15.37 0.81
CA ILE A 359 -8.29 16.07 1.04
C ILE A 359 -7.54 16.26 -0.27
N SER A 360 -7.42 15.19 -1.07
CA SER A 360 -6.66 15.20 -2.33
C SER A 360 -7.15 16.26 -3.32
N GLU A 361 -8.47 16.50 -3.38
CA GLU A 361 -9.08 17.54 -4.21
C GLU A 361 -8.74 18.98 -3.79
N ARG A 362 -8.28 19.18 -2.55
CA ARG A 362 -7.99 20.50 -1.96
C ARG A 362 -6.50 20.84 -1.96
N LEU A 363 -5.65 19.91 -2.39
CA LEU A 363 -4.22 20.13 -2.46
C LEU A 363 -3.88 21.09 -3.60
N PRO A 364 -2.80 21.88 -3.47
CA PRO A 364 -2.24 22.63 -4.59
C PRO A 364 -1.95 21.69 -5.77
N SER A 365 -2.07 22.18 -7.00
CA SER A 365 -1.84 21.38 -8.21
C SER A 365 -0.41 20.85 -8.34
N ASP A 366 0.50 21.34 -7.51
CA ASP A 366 1.89 20.91 -7.40
C ASP A 366 2.23 19.95 -6.28
N PHE A 367 1.20 19.50 -5.57
CA PHE A 367 1.30 18.49 -4.55
C PHE A 367 0.67 17.22 -5.09
N HIS A 368 1.37 16.10 -4.97
CA HIS A 368 0.82 14.84 -5.47
C HIS A 368 -0.38 14.40 -4.61
N PRO A 369 -1.51 13.94 -5.21
CA PRO A 369 -2.72 13.56 -4.48
C PRO A 369 -2.53 12.48 -3.41
N PHE A 370 -1.45 11.69 -3.45
CA PHE A 370 -1.20 10.68 -2.43
C PHE A 370 -1.12 11.25 -1.00
N ILE A 371 -0.79 12.54 -0.85
CA ILE A 371 -0.78 13.22 0.46
C ILE A 371 -2.16 13.12 1.11
N GLY A 372 -3.25 13.29 0.35
CA GLY A 372 -4.60 13.12 0.91
C GLY A 372 -4.88 11.67 1.33
N ASN A 373 -4.35 10.70 0.59
CA ASN A 373 -4.46 9.28 0.94
C ASN A 373 -3.79 9.01 2.31
N VAL A 374 -2.53 9.42 2.48
CA VAL A 374 -1.79 9.14 3.72
C VAL A 374 -2.25 9.99 4.91
N VAL A 375 -2.77 11.21 4.70
CA VAL A 375 -3.47 11.94 5.78
C VAL A 375 -4.74 11.19 6.19
N SER A 376 -5.52 10.69 5.24
CA SER A 376 -6.71 9.90 5.54
C SER A 376 -6.40 8.61 6.27
N MET A 377 -5.28 7.94 5.95
CA MET A 377 -4.81 6.78 6.69
C MET A 377 -4.50 7.16 8.15
N ALA A 378 -3.84 8.30 8.36
CA ALA A 378 -3.43 8.75 9.70
C ALA A 378 -4.65 9.05 10.57
N VAL A 379 -5.55 9.89 10.06
CA VAL A 379 -6.78 10.28 10.76
C VAL A 379 -7.70 9.08 10.93
N GLY A 380 -7.87 8.27 9.88
CA GLY A 380 -8.70 7.08 9.91
C GLY A 380 -8.26 6.12 11.01
N THR A 381 -6.97 5.78 11.08
CA THR A 381 -6.47 4.86 12.11
C THR A 381 -6.48 5.48 13.50
N LEU A 382 -6.05 6.74 13.65
CA LEU A 382 -6.01 7.46 14.93
C LEU A 382 -7.39 7.58 15.58
N VAL A 383 -8.46 7.67 14.78
CA VAL A 383 -9.83 7.71 15.30
C VAL A 383 -10.43 6.30 15.42
N ALA A 384 -10.35 5.50 14.35
CA ALA A 384 -11.08 4.23 14.29
C ALA A 384 -10.57 3.21 15.30
N VAL A 385 -9.25 3.04 15.44
CA VAL A 385 -8.70 2.00 16.31
C VAL A 385 -9.06 2.28 17.78
N PRO A 386 -8.74 3.45 18.37
CA PRO A 386 -9.12 3.72 19.76
C PRO A 386 -10.63 3.66 20.03
N VAL A 387 -11.47 4.12 19.09
CA VAL A 387 -12.93 4.05 19.23
C VAL A 387 -13.42 2.60 19.25
N LEU A 388 -12.85 1.72 18.43
CA LEU A 388 -13.19 0.30 18.46
C LEU A 388 -12.80 -0.33 19.79
N GLY A 389 -11.68 0.07 20.39
CA GLY A 389 -11.26 -0.38 21.72
C GLY A 389 -12.21 0.00 22.88
N LEU A 390 -13.19 0.87 22.65
CA LEU A 390 -14.24 1.16 23.63
C LEU A 390 -15.41 0.17 23.56
N LEU A 391 -15.45 -0.70 22.55
CA LEU A 391 -16.54 -1.65 22.33
C LEU A 391 -16.24 -3.02 22.97
N PRO A 392 -17.27 -3.73 23.47
CA PRO A 392 -17.09 -5.09 23.97
C PRO A 392 -16.46 -6.02 22.94
N GLY A 393 -15.43 -6.77 23.35
CA GLY A 393 -14.69 -7.70 22.50
C GLY A 393 -13.40 -7.12 21.88
N PHE A 394 -13.17 -5.81 22.00
CA PHE A 394 -11.95 -5.14 21.56
C PHE A 394 -11.15 -4.70 22.80
N GLY A 395 -10.51 -5.64 23.49
CA GLY A 395 -9.76 -5.39 24.72
C GLY A 395 -9.24 -6.67 25.35
#